data_AF-A0A661J439-F1
#
_entry.id   AF-A0A661J439-F1
#
_cell.length_a   1.000
_cell.length_b   1.000
_cell.length_c   1.000
_cell.angle_alpha   90.00
_cell.angle_beta   90.00
_cell.angle_gamma   90.00
#
_symmetry.space_group_name_H-M   'P 1'
#
loop_
_entity.id
_entity.type
_entity.pdbx_description
1 polymer ?
#
loop_
_entity_poly.entity_id
_entity_poly.type
_entity_poly.pdbx_seq_one_letter_code
_entity_poly.pdbx_strand_id
1 'polypeptide(L)'
;MQLRLLLGFLGILLIFLSLFMLFPLFFALYYKEDITPLSTSFLITLVVGLLLFLFFRSPKRELRIRDGFALVTLGWITSAFFGALPFYLGHFFPSFVDSYFEAMSGFTTTGASVLTEIEHLPKGILFWRSLTH
;
A
#
# COMPACT_ATOMS: atom_id res chain seq x y z
N MET A 1 -0.06 -21.15 -14.90
CA MET A 1 -0.02 -20.09 -13.88
C MET A 1 -1.15 -20.34 -12.91
N GLN A 2 -0.86 -20.42 -11.61
CA GLN A 2 -1.84 -20.75 -10.58
C GLN A 2 -2.50 -19.49 -10.02
N LEU A 3 -3.43 -18.90 -10.77
CA LEU A 3 -4.00 -17.57 -10.46
C LEU A 3 -4.62 -17.48 -9.06
N ARG A 4 -5.34 -18.51 -8.61
CA ARG A 4 -5.92 -18.53 -7.24
C ARG A 4 -4.85 -18.40 -6.16
N LEU A 5 -3.76 -19.17 -6.28
CA LEU A 5 -2.67 -19.14 -5.32
C LEU A 5 -1.99 -17.76 -5.31
N LEU A 6 -1.77 -17.16 -6.48
CA LEU A 6 -1.21 -15.81 -6.62
C LEU A 6 -2.11 -14.75 -5.97
N LEU A 7 -3.41 -14.76 -6.24
CA LEU A 7 -4.37 -13.83 -5.64
C LEU A 7 -4.44 -13.97 -4.11
N GLY A 8 -4.37 -15.21 -3.60
CA GLY A 8 -4.32 -15.45 -2.16
C GLY A 8 -3.07 -14.85 -1.49
N PHE A 9 -1.90 -14.96 -2.14
CA PHE A 9 -0.66 -14.34 -1.64
C PHE A 9 -0.69 -12.80 -1.71
N LEU A 10 -1.24 -12.22 -2.79
CA LEU A 10 -1.45 -10.78 -2.87
C LEU A 10 -2.41 -10.30 -1.77
N GLY A 11 -3.45 -11.08 -1.45
CA GLY A 11 -4.34 -10.80 -0.31
C GLY A 11 -3.59 -10.70 1.02
N ILE A 12 -2.68 -11.66 1.30
CA ILE A 12 -1.82 -11.62 2.48
C ILE A 12 -0.94 -10.36 2.48
N LEU A 13 -0.32 -10.05 1.33
CA LEU A 13 0.51 -8.85 1.18
C LEU A 13 -0.27 -7.58 1.52
N LEU A 14 -1.51 -7.44 1.02
CA LEU A 14 -2.36 -6.27 1.29
C LEU A 14 -2.81 -6.20 2.76
N ILE A 15 -3.06 -7.35 3.40
CA ILE A 15 -3.35 -7.37 4.84
C ILE A 15 -2.16 -6.78 5.61
N PHE A 16 -0.93 -7.24 5.36
CA PHE A 16 0.25 -6.68 6.01
C PHE A 16 0.43 -5.19 5.69
N LEU A 17 0.26 -4.79 4.43
CA LEU A 17 0.35 -3.39 4.02
C LEU A 17 -0.66 -2.51 4.79
N SER A 18 -1.90 -2.97 4.94
CA SER A 18 -2.91 -2.26 5.73
C SER A 18 -2.50 -2.15 7.20
N LEU A 19 -1.97 -3.22 7.80
CA LEU A 19 -1.52 -3.18 9.20
C LEU A 19 -0.37 -2.18 9.39
N PHE A 20 0.52 -2.02 8.40
CA PHE A 20 1.56 -0.98 8.45
C PHE A 20 1.00 0.44 8.39
N MET A 21 -0.18 0.67 7.80
CA MET A 21 -0.85 1.98 7.84
C MET A 21 -1.38 2.34 9.24
N LEU A 22 -1.46 1.40 10.19
CA LEU A 22 -1.87 1.70 11.56
C LEU A 22 -0.82 2.57 12.29
N PHE A 23 0.46 2.38 12.02
CA PHE A 23 1.53 3.19 12.64
C PHE A 23 1.39 4.69 12.32
N PRO A 24 1.35 5.13 11.05
CA PRO A 24 1.12 6.54 10.73
C PRO A 24 -0.27 7.03 11.17
N LEU A 25 -1.28 6.15 11.20
CA LEU A 25 -2.61 6.51 11.73
C LEU A 25 -2.56 6.86 13.21
N PHE A 26 -1.87 6.06 14.04
CA PHE A 26 -1.66 6.39 15.45
C PHE A 26 -0.84 7.67 15.62
N PHE A 27 0.12 7.91 14.73
CA PHE A 27 0.90 9.15 14.73
C PHE A 27 0.02 10.37 14.40
N ALA A 28 -0.82 10.28 13.38
CA ALA A 28 -1.80 11.31 13.03
C ALA A 28 -2.78 11.61 14.20
N LEU A 29 -3.27 10.55 14.87
CA LEU A 29 -4.11 10.69 16.06
C LEU A 29 -3.40 11.42 17.20
N TYR A 30 -2.13 11.09 17.44
CA TYR A 30 -1.32 11.74 18.49
C TYR A 30 -1.13 13.24 18.21
N TYR A 31 -0.89 13.61 16.96
CA TYR A 31 -0.75 15.01 16.53
C TYR A 31 -2.08 15.72 16.27
N LYS A 32 -3.23 15.04 16.46
CA LYS A 32 -4.59 15.57 16.21
C LYS A 32 -4.79 16.06 14.78
N GLU A 33 -4.19 15.35 13.82
CA GLU A 33 -4.32 15.61 12.38
C GLU A 33 -5.53 14.89 11.78
N ASP A 34 -5.88 15.22 10.54
CA ASP A 34 -6.93 14.49 9.83
C ASP A 34 -6.50 13.03 9.56
N ILE A 35 -7.24 12.10 10.13
CA ILE A 35 -7.03 10.66 10.00
C ILE A 35 -7.81 10.05 8.84
N THR A 36 -8.69 10.81 8.19
CA THR A 36 -9.60 10.30 7.16
C THR A 36 -8.85 9.60 6.02
N PRO A 37 -7.76 10.16 5.46
CA PRO A 37 -7.05 9.51 4.35
C PRO A 37 -6.40 8.18 4.75
N LEU A 38 -5.78 8.12 5.94
CA LEU A 38 -5.11 6.91 6.44
C LEU A 38 -6.11 5.84 6.87
N SER A 39 -7.17 6.22 7.58
CA SER A 39 -8.20 5.29 8.08
C SER A 39 -9.01 4.65 6.94
N THR A 40 -9.40 5.43 5.94
CA THR A 40 -10.12 4.94 4.77
C THR A 40 -9.23 4.05 3.91
N SER A 41 -7.97 4.43 3.69
CA SER A 41 -6.98 3.61 2.97
C SER A 41 -6.70 2.29 3.68
N PHE A 42 -6.53 2.32 5.01
CA PHE A 42 -6.42 1.14 5.84
C PHE A 42 -7.60 0.20 5.63
N LEU A 43 -8.83 0.71 5.76
CA LEU A 43 -10.04 -0.09 5.67
C LEU A 43 -10.22 -0.70 4.28
N ILE A 44 -10.03 0.09 3.21
CA ILE A 44 -10.11 -0.39 1.82
C ILE A 44 -9.08 -1.49 1.58
N THR A 45 -7.83 -1.25 1.95
CA THR A 45 -6.72 -2.20 1.72
C THR A 45 -6.93 -3.49 2.52
N LEU A 46 -7.36 -3.38 3.79
CA LEU A 46 -7.64 -4.53 4.64
C LEU A 46 -8.81 -5.36 4.09
N VAL A 47 -9.92 -4.73 3.72
CA VAL A 47 -11.09 -5.42 3.18
C VAL A 47 -10.72 -6.13 1.88
N VAL A 48 -10.06 -5.46 0.94
CA VAL A 48 -9.64 -6.09 -0.32
C VAL A 48 -8.66 -7.25 -0.05
N GLY A 49 -7.68 -7.06 0.83
CA GLY A 49 -6.73 -8.09 1.23
C GLY A 49 -7.40 -9.32 1.83
N LEU A 50 -8.36 -9.11 2.74
CA LEU A 50 -9.15 -10.18 3.36
C LEU A 50 -10.02 -10.91 2.35
N LEU A 51 -10.73 -10.20 1.46
CA LEU A 51 -11.53 -10.83 0.42
C LEU A 51 -10.66 -11.69 -0.50
N LEU A 52 -9.51 -11.16 -0.95
CA LEU A 52 -8.57 -11.92 -1.78
C LEU A 52 -8.05 -13.17 -1.05
N PHE A 53 -7.65 -13.02 0.21
CA PHE A 53 -7.15 -14.13 1.00
C PHE A 53 -8.22 -15.20 1.23
N LEU A 54 -9.43 -14.83 1.62
CA LEU A 54 -10.51 -15.75 1.96
C LEU A 54 -11.06 -16.49 0.72
N PHE A 55 -11.31 -15.78 -0.39
CA PHE A 55 -11.89 -16.39 -1.59
C PHE A 55 -10.89 -17.19 -2.42
N PHE A 56 -9.60 -16.82 -2.38
CA PHE A 56 -8.58 -17.46 -3.20
C PHE A 56 -7.59 -18.31 -2.41
N ARG A 57 -7.89 -18.62 -1.14
CA ARG A 57 -7.12 -19.58 -0.33
C ARG A 57 -7.05 -20.93 -1.04
N SER A 58 -5.87 -21.28 -1.53
CA SER A 58 -5.64 -22.54 -2.23
C SER A 58 -5.07 -23.60 -1.27
N PRO A 59 -5.46 -24.88 -1.39
CA PRO A 59 -4.77 -25.98 -0.71
C PRO A 59 -3.28 -26.01 -1.10
N LYS A 60 -2.44 -26.51 -0.18
CA LYS A 60 -0.97 -26.58 -0.30
C LYS A 60 -0.58 -27.11 -1.69
N ARG A 61 -0.12 -26.21 -2.55
CA ARG A 61 0.45 -26.51 -3.86
C ARG A 61 1.79 -25.82 -3.94
N GLU A 62 2.77 -26.51 -4.50
CA GLU A 62 4.10 -25.95 -4.69
C GLU A 62 4.05 -24.77 -5.67
N LEU A 63 4.72 -23.68 -5.26
CA LEU A 63 4.96 -22.50 -6.09
C LEU A 63 5.89 -22.89 -7.23
N ARG A 64 5.40 -22.80 -8.48
CA ARG A 64 6.26 -22.95 -9.65
C ARG A 64 7.05 -21.66 -9.84
N ILE A 65 8.24 -21.74 -10.42
CA ILE A 65 9.10 -20.58 -10.72
C ILE A 65 8.33 -19.44 -11.43
N ARG A 66 7.51 -19.80 -12.43
CA ARG A 66 6.67 -18.82 -13.16
C ARG A 66 5.64 -18.12 -12.29
N ASP A 67 5.08 -18.82 -11.29
CA ASP A 67 4.13 -18.23 -10.35
C ASP A 67 4.84 -17.26 -9.39
N GLY A 68 6.10 -17.55 -9.02
CA GLY A 68 6.95 -16.67 -8.22
C GLY A 68 7.28 -15.35 -8.92
N PHE A 69 7.70 -15.38 -10.19
CA PHE A 69 7.92 -14.16 -10.98
C PHE A 69 6.66 -13.28 -11.05
N ALA A 70 5.51 -13.90 -11.35
CA ALA A 70 4.25 -13.18 -11.43
C ALA A 70 3.86 -12.57 -10.06
N LEU A 71 4.08 -13.29 -8.96
CA LEU A 71 3.78 -12.81 -7.62
C LEU A 71 4.62 -11.58 -7.25
N VAL A 72 5.92 -11.58 -7.56
CA VAL A 72 6.78 -10.42 -7.26
C VAL A 72 6.38 -9.21 -8.11
N THR A 73 6.20 -9.38 -9.42
CA THR A 73 5.80 -8.29 -10.31
C THR A 73 4.46 -7.68 -9.90
N LEU A 74 3.44 -8.51 -9.68
CA LEU A 74 2.13 -8.03 -9.26
C LEU A 74 2.16 -7.49 -7.83
N GLY A 75 2.99 -8.05 -6.96
CA GLY A 75 3.21 -7.57 -5.60
C GLY A 75 3.58 -6.09 -5.59
N TRP A 76 4.63 -5.70 -6.31
CA TRP A 76 5.04 -4.30 -6.40
C TRP A 76 3.94 -3.38 -6.95
N ILE A 77 3.29 -3.78 -8.04
CA ILE A 77 2.22 -2.98 -8.67
C ILE A 77 1.06 -2.78 -7.68
N THR A 78 0.63 -3.85 -7.01
CA THR A 78 -0.46 -3.77 -6.03
C THR A 78 -0.06 -2.97 -4.78
N SER A 79 1.15 -3.18 -4.25
CA SER A 79 1.64 -2.41 -3.09
C SER A 79 1.67 -0.92 -3.38
N ALA A 80 2.20 -0.51 -4.53
CA ALA A 80 2.21 0.89 -4.95
C ALA A 80 0.79 1.45 -5.12
N PHE A 81 -0.11 0.69 -5.74
CA PHE A 81 -1.51 1.11 -5.92
C PHE A 81 -2.22 1.38 -4.60
N PHE A 82 -2.16 0.44 -3.66
CA PHE A 82 -2.83 0.58 -2.36
C PHE A 82 -2.08 1.54 -1.43
N GLY A 83 -0.75 1.57 -1.49
CA GLY A 83 0.06 2.50 -0.72
C GLY A 83 -0.04 3.96 -1.17
N ALA A 84 -0.54 4.20 -2.39
CA ALA A 84 -0.88 5.53 -2.89
C ALA A 84 -2.23 6.05 -2.39
N LEU A 85 -3.10 5.20 -1.83
CA LEU A 85 -4.43 5.63 -1.38
C LEU A 85 -4.40 6.74 -0.33
N PRO A 86 -3.53 6.72 0.72
CA PRO A 86 -3.48 7.80 1.69
C PRO A 86 -3.12 9.14 1.04
N PHE A 87 -2.26 9.11 0.02
CA PHE A 87 -1.83 10.28 -0.73
C PHE A 87 -2.96 10.85 -1.60
N TYR A 88 -3.64 9.97 -2.32
CA TYR A 88 -4.71 10.35 -3.25
C TYR A 88 -5.97 10.81 -2.53
N LEU A 89 -6.42 10.06 -1.51
CA LEU A 89 -7.64 10.39 -0.76
C LEU A 89 -7.47 11.64 0.10
N GLY A 90 -6.25 11.97 0.50
CA GLY A 90 -5.93 13.22 1.20
C GLY A 90 -5.65 14.42 0.28
N HIS A 91 -5.76 14.25 -1.04
CA HIS A 91 -5.51 15.29 -2.03
C HIS A 91 -4.13 15.97 -1.89
N PHE A 92 -3.12 15.20 -1.47
CA PHE A 92 -1.76 15.72 -1.28
C PHE A 92 -0.98 15.87 -2.59
N PHE A 93 -1.50 15.33 -3.69
CA PHE A 93 -0.91 15.41 -5.02
C PHE A 93 -1.94 15.86 -6.05
N PRO A 94 -1.51 16.49 -7.16
CA PRO A 94 -2.41 16.98 -8.22
C PRO A 94 -3.18 15.85 -8.93
N SER A 95 -2.59 14.66 -9.03
CA SER A 95 -3.20 13.52 -9.70
C SER A 95 -2.95 12.20 -8.97
N PHE A 96 -3.76 11.20 -9.29
CA PHE A 96 -3.53 9.82 -8.85
C PHE A 96 -2.18 9.28 -9.35
N VAL A 97 -1.75 9.67 -10.55
CA VAL A 97 -0.49 9.21 -11.14
C VAL A 97 0.70 9.69 -10.30
N ASP A 98 0.65 10.92 -9.80
CA ASP A 98 1.69 11.46 -8.93
C ASP A 98 1.70 10.75 -7.57
N SER A 99 0.52 10.45 -7.01
CA SER A 99 0.39 9.67 -5.77
C SER A 99 0.96 8.24 -5.94
N TYR A 100 0.67 7.61 -7.08
CA TYR A 100 1.18 6.29 -7.43
C TYR A 100 2.69 6.31 -7.64
N PHE A 101 3.21 7.34 -8.31
CA PHE A 101 4.64 7.53 -8.51
C PHE A 101 5.36 7.65 -7.17
N GLU A 102 4.86 8.50 -6.25
CA GLU A 102 5.46 8.66 -4.92
C GLU A 102 5.50 7.32 -4.17
N ALA A 103 4.37 6.60 -4.12
CA ALA A 103 4.30 5.31 -3.44
C ALA A 103 5.24 4.27 -4.07
N MET A 104 5.28 4.19 -5.41
CA MET A 104 6.17 3.27 -6.13
C MET A 104 7.64 3.61 -5.89
N SER A 105 7.99 4.90 -5.92
CA SER A 105 9.34 5.39 -5.64
C SER A 105 9.79 5.03 -4.22
N GLY A 106 8.89 5.19 -3.24
CA GLY A 106 9.13 4.77 -1.86
C GLY A 106 9.38 3.28 -1.76
N PHE A 107 8.41 2.43 -2.12
CA PHE A 107 8.53 0.97 -1.97
C PHE A 107 9.74 0.36 -2.68
N THR A 108 10.16 0.96 -3.80
CA THR A 108 11.33 0.51 -4.55
C THR A 108 12.64 1.10 -4.05
N THR A 109 12.61 1.88 -2.96
CA THR A 109 13.75 2.61 -2.37
C THR A 109 14.43 3.54 -3.37
N THR A 110 13.70 4.01 -4.39
CA THR A 110 14.21 4.94 -5.41
C THR A 110 14.42 6.33 -4.81
N GLY A 111 13.54 6.76 -3.92
CA GLY A 111 13.68 8.04 -3.20
C GLY A 111 13.44 9.29 -4.04
N ALA A 112 12.94 9.15 -5.28
CA ALA A 112 12.46 10.27 -6.09
C ALA A 112 11.11 10.77 -5.56
N SER A 113 10.85 12.08 -5.64
CA SER A 113 9.58 12.67 -5.21
C SER A 113 9.04 13.65 -6.25
N VAL A 114 7.72 13.70 -6.39
CA VAL A 114 7.03 14.70 -7.22
C VAL A 114 6.81 16.00 -6.44
N LEU A 115 6.84 15.93 -5.10
CA LEU A 115 6.67 17.08 -4.24
C LEU A 115 7.96 17.91 -4.17
N THR A 116 7.83 19.21 -4.42
CA THR A 116 8.92 20.18 -4.22
C THR A 116 9.08 20.56 -2.74
N GLU A 117 7.96 20.66 -2.01
CA GLU A 117 7.93 21.05 -0.60
C GLU A 117 7.15 20.01 0.22
N ILE A 118 7.91 19.07 0.78
CA ILE A 118 7.36 17.90 1.48
C ILE A 118 6.95 18.26 2.92
N GLU A 119 7.55 19.30 3.49
CA GLU A 119 7.42 19.70 4.90
C GLU A 119 6.00 20.14 5.30
N HIS A 120 5.15 20.45 4.33
CA HIS A 120 3.76 20.83 4.54
C HIS A 120 2.79 19.65 4.68
N LEU A 121 3.25 18.41 4.45
CA LEU A 121 2.41 17.25 4.64
C LEU A 121 2.11 17.03 6.14
N PRO A 122 0.90 16.55 6.49
CA PRO A 122 0.61 16.10 7.85
C PRO A 122 1.64 15.07 8.31
N LYS A 123 2.02 15.13 9.58
CA LYS A 123 3.02 14.27 10.20
C LYS A 123 2.69 12.79 10.06
N GLY A 124 1.42 12.40 10.11
CA GLY A 124 1.00 11.03 9.82
C GLY A 124 1.33 10.59 8.39
N ILE A 125 1.11 11.48 7.41
CA ILE A 125 1.40 11.21 5.99
C ILE A 125 2.91 11.23 5.73
N LEU A 126 3.65 12.13 6.37
CA LEU A 126 5.11 12.12 6.37
C LEU A 126 5.66 10.81 6.94
N PHE A 127 5.08 10.33 8.03
CA PHE A 127 5.47 9.05 8.62
C PHE A 127 5.18 7.89 7.64
N TRP A 128 4.00 7.87 7.00
CA TRP A 128 3.68 6.87 6.00
C TRP A 128 4.70 6.87 4.86
N ARG A 129 5.02 8.05 4.32
CA ARG A 129 6.04 8.21 3.29
C ARG A 129 7.39 7.66 3.75
N SER A 130 7.87 8.08 4.92
CA SER A 130 9.15 7.58 5.47
C SER A 130 9.15 6.09 5.79
N LEU A 131 7.99 5.48 6.06
CA LEU A 131 7.88 4.03 6.27
C LEU A 131 8.02 3.25 4.95
N THR A 132 7.62 3.86 3.84
CA THR A 132 7.70 3.24 2.52
C THR A 132 9.07 3.39 1.85
N HIS A 133 9.85 4.44 2.17
CA HIS A 133 11.17 4.75 1.61
C HIS A 133 12.31 4.07 2.39
#